data_AF-A0A370QFG9-F1
#
_entry.id   AF-A0A370QFG9-F1
#
_cell.length_a   1.000
_cell.length_b   1.000
_cell.length_c   1.000
_cell.angle_alpha   90.00
_cell.angle_beta   90.00
_cell.angle_gamma   90.00
#
_symmetry.space_group_name_H-M   'P 1'
#
loop_
_entity.id
_entity.type
_entity.pdbx_description
1 polymer ?
#
loop_
_entity_poly.entity_id
_entity_poly.type
_entity_poly.pdbx_seq_one_letter_code
_entity_poly.pdbx_strand_id
1 'polypeptide(L)'
;MKKSPPKTGFVFTKHNPKEQSIFDRLFEIFQELITHTSGDFDEAIDWLRQLDEEYKLTTPDYTIDDFIQELKDRGFIREVFRPDGSGNGKGDGKVSITEKLERALRKRSLEQIFGKLKRAASGNHKTKYRGKGDEQSGEFRSYQFGDALERISMTESLKNAQINHGFENFRMTENDLVVEETMFKAQMSTVLMIDISHSMILYGEDRITPAKKVAMALAELITTRYPKDTLDILVFGNDAWPIKIKDLPYLNVGPYHTNTVAGLQLAMDMLRRKKNTNKQIFMITDGKPSCLRLPDGRYYKNSVGLDEYIVNKCYMMAAQARKLHIPITTFMIASDPYLQQFVDHFTEANQGKAFYTGLQGLGEMIFTDYENNRKRKIR
;
A
#
# COMPACT_ATOMS: atom_id res chain seq x y z
N MET A 1 32.04 2.34 55.50
CA MET A 1 30.74 2.68 54.87
C MET A 1 30.70 2.07 53.47
N LYS A 2 29.90 1.03 53.25
CA LYS A 2 29.70 0.41 51.92
C LYS A 2 28.71 1.26 51.13
N LYS A 3 29.14 1.88 50.01
CA LYS A 3 28.24 2.55 49.08
C LYS A 3 27.41 1.50 48.33
N SER A 4 26.08 1.62 48.41
CA SER A 4 25.14 0.83 47.61
C SER A 4 25.39 1.05 46.12
N PRO A 5 25.33 0.01 45.27
CA PRO A 5 25.38 0.18 43.82
C PRO A 5 24.16 1.00 43.34
N PRO A 6 24.29 1.79 42.26
CA PRO A 6 23.19 2.57 41.73
C PRO A 6 22.12 1.61 41.20
N LYS A 7 20.88 1.78 41.68
CA LYS A 7 19.72 1.06 41.14
C LYS A 7 19.50 1.53 39.71
N THR A 8 19.67 0.64 38.74
CA THR A 8 19.26 0.87 37.36
C THR A 8 17.74 0.77 37.28
N GLY A 9 17.09 1.85 36.87
CA GLY A 9 15.64 1.92 36.68
C GLY A 9 15.32 2.75 35.45
N PHE A 10 14.18 2.49 34.83
CA PHE A 10 13.72 3.29 33.69
C PHE A 10 13.27 4.67 34.16
N VAL A 11 13.89 5.71 33.60
CA VAL A 11 13.44 7.11 33.77
C VAL A 11 12.54 7.44 32.59
N PHE A 12 11.24 7.53 32.83
CA PHE A 12 10.30 8.03 31.84
C PHE A 12 10.37 9.56 31.83
N THR A 13 10.97 10.13 30.79
CA THR A 13 10.95 11.56 30.54
C THR A 13 9.71 11.91 29.70
N LYS A 14 9.17 13.13 29.88
CA LYS A 14 8.17 13.67 28.95
C LYS A 14 8.78 13.73 27.55
N HIS A 15 8.02 13.31 26.56
CA HIS A 15 8.45 13.37 25.16
C HIS A 15 8.83 14.82 24.81
N ASN A 16 10.10 15.05 24.48
CA ASN A 16 10.53 16.32 23.93
C ASN A 16 10.30 16.23 22.41
N PRO A 17 9.30 16.92 21.84
CA PRO A 17 9.11 16.93 20.40
C PRO A 17 10.38 17.46 19.75
N LYS A 18 10.83 16.81 18.67
CA LYS A 18 11.96 17.31 17.89
C LYS A 18 11.59 18.70 17.36
N GLU A 19 12.53 19.65 17.41
CA GLU A 19 12.37 20.93 16.71
C GLU A 19 12.23 20.63 15.21
N GLN A 20 11.00 20.72 14.70
CA GLN A 20 10.71 20.63 13.27
C GLN A 20 10.78 22.04 12.68
N SER A 21 11.29 22.16 11.44
CA SER A 21 11.23 23.44 10.74
C SER A 21 9.78 23.86 10.49
N ILE A 22 9.52 25.17 10.36
CA ILE A 22 8.18 25.69 10.05
C ILE A 22 7.69 25.09 8.72
N PHE A 23 8.57 25.00 7.72
CA PHE A 23 8.29 24.33 6.44
C PHE A 23 7.83 22.90 6.66
N ASP A 24 8.57 22.08 7.43
CA ASP A 24 8.22 20.65 7.60
C ASP A 24 6.85 20.49 8.27
N ARG A 25 6.52 21.34 9.25
CA ARG A 25 5.21 21.35 9.90
C ARG A 25 4.09 21.71 8.92
N LEU A 26 4.25 22.80 8.17
CA LEU A 26 3.27 23.23 7.17
C LEU A 26 3.16 22.22 6.03
N PHE A 27 4.28 21.64 5.60
CA PHE A 27 4.33 20.59 4.58
C PHE A 27 3.56 19.36 5.04
N GLU A 28 3.69 18.97 6.30
CA GLU A 28 2.92 17.86 6.82
C GLU A 28 1.41 18.14 6.80
N ILE A 29 0.98 19.35 7.17
CA ILE A 29 -0.45 19.72 7.12
C ILE A 29 -0.92 19.80 5.68
N PHE A 30 -0.16 20.47 4.81
CA PHE A 30 -0.46 20.60 3.38
C PHE A 30 -0.62 19.24 2.69
N GLN A 31 0.24 18.25 3.00
CA GLN A 31 0.12 16.90 2.45
C GLN A 31 -1.19 16.20 2.86
N GLU A 32 -1.73 16.52 4.03
CA GLU A 32 -3.03 16.02 4.48
C GLU A 32 -4.16 16.71 3.72
N LEU A 33 -4.12 18.04 3.63
CA LEU A 33 -5.11 18.86 2.92
C LEU A 33 -5.19 18.50 1.44
N ILE A 34 -4.04 18.43 0.74
CA ILE A 34 -3.99 18.12 -0.69
C ILE A 34 -4.47 16.70 -1.00
N THR A 35 -4.35 15.78 -0.04
CA THR A 35 -4.92 14.44 -0.19
C THR A 35 -6.45 14.49 -0.04
N HIS A 36 -6.96 15.30 0.89
CA HIS A 36 -8.39 15.46 1.13
C HIS A 36 -9.10 16.19 -0.03
N THR A 37 -8.49 17.25 -0.57
CA THR A 37 -9.00 17.99 -1.74
C THR A 37 -8.75 17.29 -3.07
N SER A 38 -8.28 16.03 -3.04
CA SER A 38 -7.99 15.22 -4.23
C SER A 38 -7.07 15.92 -5.24
N GLY A 39 -6.04 16.59 -4.73
CA GLY A 39 -5.04 17.30 -5.52
C GLY A 39 -5.45 18.68 -6.01
N ASP A 40 -6.58 19.24 -5.55
CA ASP A 40 -6.87 20.66 -5.76
C ASP A 40 -5.95 21.50 -4.87
N PHE A 41 -4.96 22.13 -5.51
CA PHE A 41 -3.94 22.92 -4.84
C PHE A 41 -4.50 24.21 -4.27
N ASP A 42 -5.35 24.90 -5.02
CA ASP A 42 -5.87 26.20 -4.63
C ASP A 42 -6.78 26.04 -3.41
N GLU A 43 -7.68 25.05 -3.44
CA GLU A 43 -8.53 24.70 -2.29
C GLU A 43 -7.70 24.28 -1.06
N ALA A 44 -6.65 23.48 -1.25
CA ALA A 44 -5.79 23.05 -0.15
C ALA A 44 -5.03 24.22 0.50
N ILE A 45 -4.59 25.21 -0.28
CA ILE A 45 -3.94 26.41 0.23
C ILE A 45 -4.93 27.31 0.95
N ASP A 46 -6.16 27.46 0.45
CA ASP A 46 -7.20 28.23 1.12
C ASP A 46 -7.51 27.66 2.51
N TRP A 47 -7.64 26.32 2.61
CA TRP A 47 -7.82 25.67 3.91
C TRP A 47 -6.59 25.81 4.81
N LEU A 48 -5.39 25.77 4.24
CA LEU A 48 -4.16 25.99 5.01
C LEU A 48 -4.10 27.41 5.59
N ARG A 49 -4.55 28.43 4.83
CA ARG A 49 -4.64 29.81 5.32
C ARG A 49 -5.67 29.95 6.45
N GLN A 50 -6.83 29.30 6.33
CA GLN A 50 -7.84 29.29 7.41
C GLN A 50 -7.29 28.65 8.70
N LEU A 51 -6.58 27.52 8.56
CA LEU A 51 -5.91 26.89 9.70
C LEU A 51 -4.80 27.77 10.29
N ASP A 52 -4.11 28.54 9.46
CA ASP A 52 -3.09 29.48 9.93
C ASP A 52 -3.69 30.63 10.75
N GLU A 53 -4.84 31.16 10.33
CA GLU A 53 -5.56 32.20 11.10
C GLU A 53 -5.98 31.71 12.49
N GLU A 54 -6.46 30.47 12.60
CA GLU A 54 -6.94 29.88 13.85
C GLU A 54 -5.79 29.42 14.76
N TYR A 55 -4.82 28.70 14.20
CA TYR A 55 -3.77 28.01 14.97
C TYR A 55 -2.41 28.72 14.96
N LYS A 56 -2.26 29.82 14.21
CA LYS A 56 -1.01 30.60 14.06
C LYS A 56 0.15 29.67 13.70
N LEU A 57 0.00 28.99 12.58
CA LEU A 57 0.97 28.01 12.05
C LEU A 57 2.21 28.68 11.46
N THR A 58 2.14 29.97 11.13
CA THR A 58 3.21 30.81 10.60
C THR A 58 3.84 31.71 11.65
N THR A 59 4.90 32.41 11.28
CA THR A 59 5.52 33.49 12.07
C THR A 59 5.53 34.78 11.24
N PRO A 60 5.76 35.96 11.86
CA PRO A 60 5.90 37.21 11.11
C PRO A 60 6.97 37.16 10.01
N ASP A 61 7.98 36.30 10.18
CA ASP A 61 9.11 36.14 9.27
C ASP A 61 8.91 35.00 8.23
N TYR A 62 7.85 34.21 8.35
CA TYR A 62 7.58 33.07 7.46
C TYR A 62 6.08 32.87 7.28
N THR A 63 5.55 33.28 6.13
CA THR A 63 4.13 33.26 5.77
C THR A 63 3.75 32.05 4.92
N ILE A 64 2.44 31.87 4.65
CA ILE A 64 1.96 30.86 3.69
C ILE A 64 2.48 31.13 2.28
N ASP A 65 2.70 32.38 1.91
CA ASP A 65 3.25 32.72 0.60
C ASP A 65 4.73 32.31 0.49
N ASP A 66 5.50 32.46 1.58
CA ASP A 66 6.88 31.94 1.66
C ASP A 66 6.91 30.41 1.57
N PHE A 67 5.95 29.73 2.20
CA PHE A 67 5.77 28.28 2.07
C PHE A 67 5.49 27.87 0.62
N ILE A 68 4.63 28.59 -0.10
CA ILE A 68 4.32 28.31 -1.51
C ILE A 68 5.56 28.52 -2.39
N GLN A 69 6.34 29.58 -2.17
CA GLN A 69 7.59 29.78 -2.88
C GLN A 69 8.58 28.66 -2.60
N GLU A 70 8.72 28.26 -1.33
CA GLU A 70 9.60 27.17 -0.96
C GLU A 70 9.14 25.81 -1.54
N LEU A 71 7.83 25.58 -1.71
CA LEU A 71 7.31 24.42 -2.45
C LEU A 71 7.73 24.43 -3.93
N LYS A 72 7.76 25.61 -4.57
CA LYS A 72 8.24 25.78 -5.96
C LYS A 72 9.74 25.55 -6.05
N ASP A 73 10.52 26.19 -5.18
CA ASP A 73 11.99 26.08 -5.14
C ASP A 73 12.44 24.64 -4.89
N ARG A 74 11.73 23.94 -3.99
CA ARG A 74 11.97 22.51 -3.73
C ARG A 74 11.37 21.62 -4.82
N GLY A 75 10.65 22.13 -5.80
CA GLY A 75 10.12 21.39 -6.95
C GLY A 75 8.96 20.45 -6.62
N PHE A 76 8.20 20.72 -5.56
CA PHE A 76 6.98 19.98 -5.22
C PHE A 76 5.77 20.42 -6.05
N ILE A 77 5.79 21.66 -6.53
CA ILE A 77 4.79 22.24 -7.42
C ILE A 77 5.47 22.95 -8.57
N ARG A 78 4.73 23.17 -9.66
CA ARG A 78 5.18 23.94 -10.83
C ARG A 78 4.03 24.77 -11.38
N GLU A 79 4.33 25.93 -11.95
CA GLU A 79 3.34 26.70 -12.69
C GLU A 79 3.21 26.14 -14.11
N VAL A 80 1.97 25.92 -14.55
CA VAL A 80 1.67 25.53 -15.92
C VAL A 80 0.97 26.70 -16.58
N PHE A 81 1.67 27.35 -17.51
CA PHE A 81 1.08 28.35 -18.38
C PHE A 81 0.31 27.63 -19.50
N ARG A 82 -1.00 27.86 -19.59
CA ARG A 82 -1.74 27.50 -20.79
C ARG A 82 -1.40 28.55 -21.86
N PRO A 83 -0.90 28.16 -23.04
CA PRO A 83 -0.74 29.08 -24.16
C PRO A 83 -2.09 29.15 -24.90
N ASP A 84 -3.13 29.67 -24.27
CA ASP A 84 -4.28 30.19 -25.02
C ASP A 84 -3.97 31.65 -25.39
N GLY A 85 -3.71 31.88 -26.68
CA GLY A 85 -3.31 33.17 -27.24
C GLY A 85 -4.40 34.26 -27.20
N SER A 86 -5.15 34.37 -26.10
CA SER A 86 -6.23 35.33 -25.88
C SER A 86 -6.19 35.89 -24.45
N GLY A 87 -5.05 36.44 -24.04
CA GLY A 87 -4.91 37.13 -22.75
C GLY A 87 -3.77 38.15 -22.77
N ASN A 88 -4.04 39.37 -22.31
CA ASN A 88 -3.04 40.42 -22.11
C ASN A 88 -2.05 40.02 -21.00
N GLY A 89 -0.99 39.28 -21.33
CA GLY A 89 0.29 39.23 -20.59
C GLY A 89 0.28 38.79 -19.12
N LYS A 90 -0.86 38.44 -18.55
CA LYS A 90 -1.05 37.88 -17.21
C LYS A 90 -1.92 36.63 -17.36
N GLY A 91 -1.36 35.57 -17.91
CA GLY A 91 -2.01 34.27 -17.88
C GLY A 91 -1.98 33.76 -16.45
N ASP A 92 -3.15 33.46 -15.89
CA ASP A 92 -3.29 32.75 -14.61
C ASP A 92 -2.62 31.37 -14.76
N GLY A 93 -1.34 31.28 -14.36
CA GLY A 93 -0.59 30.04 -14.37
C GLY A 93 -1.21 29.09 -13.36
N LYS A 94 -1.89 28.05 -13.84
CA LYS A 94 -2.46 27.04 -12.94
C LYS A 94 -1.32 26.26 -12.29
N VAL A 95 -1.26 26.24 -10.96
CA VAL A 95 -0.28 25.44 -10.23
C VAL A 95 -0.61 23.96 -10.42
N SER A 96 0.40 23.18 -10.81
CA SER A 96 0.33 21.73 -10.97
C SER A 96 1.24 21.07 -9.94
N ILE A 97 0.73 20.01 -9.33
CA ILE A 97 1.52 19.08 -8.51
C ILE A 97 2.56 18.37 -9.38
N THR A 98 3.76 18.11 -8.82
CA THR A 98 4.83 17.35 -9.48
C THR A 98 4.91 15.90 -9.01
N GLU A 99 5.58 15.04 -9.77
CA GLU A 99 5.86 13.65 -9.37
C GLU A 99 6.63 13.56 -8.03
N LYS A 100 7.40 14.60 -7.69
CA LYS A 100 8.12 14.68 -6.41
C LYS A 100 7.13 14.75 -5.24
N LEU A 101 6.09 15.59 -5.36
CA LEU A 101 5.05 15.70 -4.35
C LEU A 101 4.20 14.43 -4.31
N GLU A 102 3.82 13.86 -5.46
CA GLU A 102 3.09 12.58 -5.51
C GLU A 102 3.85 11.46 -4.76
N ARG A 103 5.17 11.36 -4.97
CA ARG A 103 6.00 10.39 -4.23
C ARG A 103 6.06 10.70 -2.74
N ALA A 104 6.10 11.97 -2.35
CA ALA A 104 6.07 12.37 -0.95
C ALA A 104 4.74 11.98 -0.27
N LEU A 105 3.60 12.17 -0.94
CA LEU A 105 2.28 11.76 -0.46
C LEU A 105 2.19 10.24 -0.24
N ARG A 106 2.73 9.45 -1.18
CA ARG A 106 2.77 7.99 -1.03
C ARG A 106 3.66 7.53 0.11
N LYS A 107 4.85 8.12 0.27
CA LYS A 107 5.75 7.83 1.40
C LYS A 107 5.12 8.17 2.74
N ARG A 108 4.48 9.35 2.85
CA ARG A 108 3.74 9.74 4.04
C ARG A 108 2.63 8.74 4.36
N SER A 109 1.84 8.34 3.36
CA SER A 109 0.79 7.34 3.54
C SER A 109 1.35 6.00 4.02
N LEU A 110 2.48 5.56 3.46
CA LEU A 110 3.20 4.37 3.92
C LEU A 110 3.62 4.50 5.39
N GLU A 111 4.15 5.65 5.80
CA GLU A 111 4.58 5.89 7.20
C GLU A 111 3.40 5.99 8.16
N GLN A 112 2.29 6.62 7.77
CA GLN A 112 1.07 6.68 8.58
C GLN A 112 0.48 5.29 8.82
N ILE A 113 0.38 4.48 7.76
CA ILE A 113 -0.26 3.15 7.83
C ILE A 113 0.70 2.08 8.39
N PHE A 114 1.97 2.08 7.97
CA PHE A 114 2.94 1.03 8.29
C PHE A 114 4.12 1.51 9.18
N GLY A 115 4.23 2.78 9.53
CA GLY A 115 5.38 3.30 10.29
C GLY A 115 5.49 2.71 11.70
N LYS A 116 4.37 2.32 12.31
CA LYS A 116 4.35 1.68 13.65
C LYS A 116 4.92 0.26 13.64
N LEU A 117 4.89 -0.47 12.52
CA LEU A 117 5.47 -1.82 12.38
C LEU A 117 6.98 -1.83 12.65
N LYS A 118 7.70 -0.76 12.29
CA LYS A 118 9.16 -0.67 12.50
C LYS A 118 9.54 -0.76 13.99
N ARG A 119 8.64 -0.43 14.92
CA ARG A 119 8.91 -0.50 16.37
C ARG A 119 8.62 -1.87 16.97
N ALA A 120 7.79 -2.70 16.33
CA ALA A 120 7.37 -4.00 16.86
C ALA A 120 8.13 -5.20 16.25
N ALA A 121 8.65 -5.08 15.03
CA ALA A 121 9.13 -6.23 14.24
C ALA A 121 10.66 -6.37 14.14
N SER A 122 11.40 -6.23 15.25
CA SER A 122 12.79 -6.73 15.34
C SER A 122 12.80 -8.24 15.68
N GLY A 123 11.98 -9.01 14.99
CA GLY A 123 11.95 -10.47 15.08
C GLY A 123 12.06 -11.03 13.68
N ASN A 124 13.22 -11.62 13.36
CA ASN A 124 13.43 -12.36 12.11
C ASN A 124 12.35 -13.44 11.98
N HIS A 125 11.37 -13.22 11.11
CA HIS A 125 10.46 -14.28 10.69
C HIS A 125 11.23 -15.27 9.83
N LYS A 126 11.90 -16.23 10.47
CA LYS A 126 12.42 -17.43 9.82
C LYS A 126 11.26 -18.18 9.17
N THR A 127 11.23 -18.18 7.84
CA THR A 127 10.28 -18.97 7.06
C THR A 127 10.75 -20.42 7.04
N LYS A 128 9.88 -21.36 7.42
CA LYS A 128 10.20 -22.80 7.48
C LYS A 128 10.26 -23.52 6.12
N TYR A 129 10.01 -22.84 5.01
CA TYR A 129 9.91 -23.47 3.69
C TYR A 129 11.18 -23.27 2.86
N ARG A 130 11.89 -24.38 2.65
CA ARG A 130 13.09 -24.50 1.82
C ARG A 130 12.69 -24.87 0.39
N GLY A 131 13.28 -24.24 -0.62
CA GLY A 131 13.01 -24.54 -2.03
C GLY A 131 14.28 -24.52 -2.88
N LYS A 132 14.25 -25.15 -4.06
CA LYS A 132 15.29 -25.00 -5.10
C LYS A 132 14.98 -23.72 -5.89
N GLY A 133 15.57 -22.59 -5.51
CA GLY A 133 15.43 -21.31 -6.20
C GLY A 133 16.73 -20.83 -6.87
N ASP A 134 16.66 -19.68 -7.52
CA ASP A 134 17.76 -19.05 -8.28
C ASP A 134 18.26 -17.74 -7.61
N GLU A 135 17.67 -17.36 -6.47
CA GLU A 135 18.06 -16.15 -5.72
C GLU A 135 18.69 -16.52 -4.37
N GLN A 136 19.93 -16.06 -4.18
CA GLN A 136 20.70 -16.18 -2.94
C GLN A 136 19.96 -15.48 -1.78
N SER A 137 19.68 -16.20 -0.70
CA SER A 137 18.97 -15.67 0.47
C SER A 137 19.89 -14.95 1.46
N GLY A 138 21.20 -15.12 1.34
CA GLY A 138 22.19 -14.70 2.33
C GLY A 138 22.17 -15.52 3.62
N GLU A 139 21.32 -16.54 3.72
CA GLU A 139 21.35 -17.52 4.81
C GLU A 139 22.22 -18.71 4.41
N PHE A 140 23.12 -19.10 5.30
CA PHE A 140 24.05 -20.20 5.08
C PHE A 140 23.61 -21.44 5.87
N ARG A 141 23.79 -22.62 5.29
CA ARG A 141 23.64 -23.89 5.99
C ARG A 141 24.77 -24.85 5.64
N SER A 142 24.98 -25.85 6.49
CA SER A 142 25.87 -26.97 6.18
C SER A 142 25.40 -27.70 4.92
N TYR A 143 26.37 -28.09 4.09
CA TYR A 143 26.16 -28.93 2.92
C TYR A 143 25.50 -30.26 3.29
N GLN A 144 24.62 -30.73 2.44
CA GLN A 144 24.04 -32.07 2.52
C GLN A 144 24.20 -32.78 1.18
N PHE A 145 24.38 -34.09 1.23
CA PHE A 145 24.52 -34.92 0.05
C PHE A 145 23.33 -34.71 -0.91
N GLY A 146 23.62 -34.30 -2.16
CA GLY A 146 22.63 -33.98 -3.18
C GLY A 146 22.42 -32.49 -3.44
N ASP A 147 23.08 -31.60 -2.68
CA ASP A 147 23.14 -30.17 -2.98
C ASP A 147 23.97 -29.90 -4.25
N ALA A 148 23.51 -28.95 -5.07
CA ALA A 148 24.22 -28.56 -6.28
C ALA A 148 25.54 -27.85 -5.93
N LEU A 149 26.64 -28.29 -6.55
CA LEU A 149 27.99 -27.74 -6.31
C LEU A 149 28.08 -26.24 -6.55
N GLU A 150 27.30 -25.72 -7.51
CA GLU A 150 27.20 -24.29 -7.83
C GLU A 150 26.72 -23.42 -6.67
N ARG A 151 26.09 -24.01 -5.65
CA ARG A 151 25.54 -23.31 -4.48
C ARG A 151 26.48 -23.29 -3.27
N ILE A 152 27.65 -23.92 -3.39
CA ILE A 152 28.65 -23.93 -2.32
C ILE A 152 29.31 -22.55 -2.25
N SER A 153 29.19 -21.89 -1.10
CA SER A 153 29.92 -20.66 -0.81
C SER A 153 31.34 -21.03 -0.44
N MET A 154 32.26 -20.96 -1.42
CA MET A 154 33.67 -21.29 -1.19
C MET A 154 34.28 -20.43 -0.08
N THR A 155 33.92 -19.15 -0.02
CA THR A 155 34.43 -18.20 0.99
C THR A 155 34.04 -18.60 2.42
N GLU A 156 32.76 -18.88 2.68
CA GLU A 156 32.33 -19.31 4.01
C GLU A 156 32.80 -20.74 4.32
N SER A 157 32.93 -21.60 3.31
CA SER A 157 33.46 -22.95 3.50
C SER A 157 34.96 -22.95 3.86
N LEU A 158 35.75 -22.08 3.22
CA LEU A 158 37.17 -21.85 3.54
C LEU A 158 37.34 -21.32 4.96
N LYS A 159 36.49 -20.36 5.35
CA LYS A 159 36.46 -19.80 6.71
C LYS A 159 36.11 -20.87 7.75
N ASN A 160 35.11 -21.71 7.49
CA ASN A 160 34.77 -22.83 8.38
C ASN A 160 35.91 -23.85 8.49
N ALA A 161 36.53 -24.23 7.38
CA ALA A 161 37.67 -25.15 7.37
C ALA A 161 38.84 -24.60 8.20
N GLN A 162 39.11 -23.30 8.11
CA GLN A 162 40.17 -22.65 8.89
C GLN A 162 39.85 -22.58 10.39
N ILE A 163 38.58 -22.39 10.75
CA ILE A 163 38.11 -22.45 12.15
C ILE A 163 38.25 -23.88 12.71
N ASN A 164 37.91 -24.90 11.93
CA ASN A 164 37.87 -26.30 12.37
C ASN A 164 39.24 -26.99 12.35
N HIS A 165 40.13 -26.60 11.43
CA HIS A 165 41.40 -27.30 11.18
C HIS A 165 42.65 -26.44 11.40
N GLY A 166 42.50 -25.13 11.65
CA GLY A 166 43.60 -24.22 11.92
C GLY A 166 44.34 -23.73 10.66
N PHE A 167 45.30 -22.83 10.85
CA PHE A 167 46.00 -22.15 9.75
C PHE A 167 47.23 -22.89 9.21
N GLU A 168 47.88 -23.74 10.01
CA GLU A 168 49.20 -24.28 9.67
C GLU A 168 49.15 -25.36 8.58
N ASN A 169 48.05 -26.09 8.47
CA ASN A 169 47.84 -27.09 7.43
C ASN A 169 46.42 -26.99 6.88
N PHE A 170 46.28 -26.44 5.67
CA PHE A 170 44.97 -26.32 5.03
C PHE A 170 44.38 -27.70 4.76
N ARG A 171 43.30 -28.02 5.50
CA ARG A 171 42.50 -29.22 5.32
C ARG A 171 41.04 -28.80 5.25
N MET A 172 40.34 -29.28 4.24
CA MET A 172 38.91 -29.03 4.03
C MET A 172 38.19 -30.35 3.90
N THR A 173 37.11 -30.51 4.66
CA THR A 173 36.27 -31.71 4.69
C THR A 173 34.85 -31.36 4.26
N GLU A 174 34.03 -32.38 3.97
CA GLU A 174 32.62 -32.18 3.60
C GLU A 174 31.83 -31.43 4.70
N ASN A 175 32.22 -31.59 5.97
CA ASN A 175 31.61 -30.90 7.10
C ASN A 175 31.89 -29.39 7.11
N ASP A 176 32.93 -28.94 6.39
CA ASP A 176 33.28 -27.52 6.27
C ASP A 176 32.53 -26.84 5.13
N LEU A 177 31.89 -27.63 4.23
CA LEU A 177 31.15 -27.08 3.11
C LEU A 177 29.88 -26.37 3.58
N VAL A 178 29.77 -25.13 3.14
CA VAL A 178 28.64 -24.24 3.41
C VAL A 178 27.92 -23.99 2.09
N VAL A 179 26.62 -24.26 2.09
CA VAL A 179 25.73 -23.99 0.97
C VAL A 179 24.94 -22.73 1.28
N GLU A 180 24.87 -21.85 0.29
CA GLU A 180 23.99 -20.69 0.36
C GLU A 180 22.55 -21.13 0.08
N GLU A 181 21.64 -20.85 1.01
CA GLU A 181 20.23 -21.15 0.81
C GLU A 181 19.68 -20.27 -0.32
N THR A 182 18.94 -20.87 -1.23
CA THR A 182 18.20 -20.13 -2.25
C THR A 182 16.77 -20.01 -1.77
N MET A 183 16.28 -18.77 -1.64
CA MET A 183 14.85 -18.57 -1.39
C MET A 183 14.17 -18.38 -2.74
N PHE A 184 13.20 -19.25 -3.04
CA PHE A 184 12.23 -18.95 -4.09
C PHE A 184 11.32 -17.83 -3.59
N LYS A 185 11.73 -16.58 -3.82
CA LYS A 185 10.83 -15.44 -3.66
C LYS A 185 9.87 -15.45 -4.83
N ALA A 186 8.77 -16.19 -4.68
CA ALA A 186 7.73 -16.26 -5.70
C ALA A 186 7.23 -14.84 -6.00
N GLN A 187 7.47 -14.37 -7.22
CA GLN A 187 7.03 -13.06 -7.67
C GLN A 187 5.51 -13.01 -7.64
N MET A 188 4.94 -11.88 -7.19
CA MET A 188 3.50 -11.72 -6.99
C MET A 188 2.91 -10.73 -7.99
N SER A 189 1.73 -11.04 -8.52
CA SER A 189 0.91 -10.10 -9.27
C SER A 189 -0.31 -9.67 -8.46
N THR A 190 -0.39 -8.36 -8.19
CA THR A 190 -1.43 -7.76 -7.38
C THR A 190 -2.26 -6.82 -8.24
N VAL A 191 -3.59 -6.94 -8.16
CA VAL A 191 -4.51 -5.88 -8.63
C VAL A 191 -5.09 -5.18 -7.41
N LEU A 192 -4.98 -3.86 -7.38
CA LEU A 192 -5.66 -3.00 -6.41
C LEU A 192 -6.91 -2.40 -7.05
N MET A 193 -8.07 -2.70 -6.48
CA MET A 193 -9.37 -2.19 -6.90
C MET A 193 -9.88 -1.17 -5.89
N ILE A 194 -10.30 0.00 -6.36
CA ILE A 194 -10.77 1.09 -5.50
C ILE A 194 -12.17 1.51 -5.92
N ASP A 195 -13.09 1.51 -4.96
CA ASP A 195 -14.45 2.00 -5.13
C ASP A 195 -14.47 3.53 -5.20
N ILE A 196 -15.13 4.07 -6.24
CA ILE A 196 -15.32 5.52 -6.44
C ILE A 196 -16.82 5.88 -6.54
N SER A 197 -17.69 5.00 -6.05
CA SER A 197 -19.12 5.21 -6.00
C SER A 197 -19.49 6.34 -5.03
N HIS A 198 -20.70 6.87 -5.21
CA HIS A 198 -21.19 7.98 -4.39
C HIS A 198 -21.34 7.59 -2.91
N SER A 199 -21.49 6.30 -2.60
CA SER A 199 -21.62 5.82 -1.21
C SER A 199 -20.34 6.02 -0.37
N MET A 200 -19.20 6.25 -1.03
CA MET A 200 -17.92 6.56 -0.41
C MET A 200 -17.82 7.96 0.23
N ILE A 201 -18.79 8.85 0.00
CA ILE A 201 -18.89 10.18 0.64
C ILE A 201 -20.26 10.44 1.30
N LEU A 202 -21.10 9.40 1.37
CA LEU A 202 -22.49 9.56 1.78
C LEU A 202 -22.60 9.65 3.31
N TYR A 203 -23.67 10.29 3.79
CA TYR A 203 -23.93 10.51 5.22
C TYR A 203 -22.88 11.39 5.94
N GLY A 204 -22.14 12.22 5.19
CA GLY A 204 -21.14 13.13 5.76
C GLY A 204 -19.84 12.44 6.19
N GLU A 205 -19.64 11.18 5.81
CA GLU A 205 -18.41 10.43 6.06
C GLU A 205 -17.52 10.41 4.82
N ASP A 206 -16.30 10.93 4.92
CA ASP A 206 -15.29 10.80 3.87
C ASP A 206 -14.56 9.44 3.98
N ARG A 207 -15.02 8.46 3.20
CA ARG A 207 -14.40 7.12 3.11
C ARG A 207 -13.38 7.03 1.98
N ILE A 208 -13.44 7.94 1.00
CA ILE A 208 -12.52 7.96 -0.15
C ILE A 208 -11.11 8.41 0.27
N THR A 209 -10.97 9.35 1.20
CA THR A 209 -9.65 9.78 1.69
C THR A 209 -8.90 8.66 2.42
N PRO A 210 -9.51 7.94 3.38
CA PRO A 210 -8.94 6.71 3.92
C PRO A 210 -8.55 5.69 2.83
N ALA A 211 -9.42 5.48 1.84
CA ALA A 211 -9.14 4.57 0.72
C ALA A 211 -7.89 4.98 -0.07
N LYS A 212 -7.77 6.27 -0.43
CA LYS A 212 -6.60 6.84 -1.11
C LYS A 212 -5.32 6.59 -0.32
N LYS A 213 -5.33 6.82 0.99
CA LYS A 213 -4.16 6.59 1.85
C LYS A 213 -3.74 5.13 1.87
N VAL A 214 -4.69 4.21 2.03
CA VAL A 214 -4.40 2.77 2.01
C VAL A 214 -3.84 2.36 0.65
N ALA A 215 -4.46 2.82 -0.45
CA ALA A 215 -4.00 2.56 -1.80
C ALA A 215 -2.58 3.08 -2.07
N MET A 216 -2.31 4.33 -1.69
CA MET A 216 -0.98 4.95 -1.81
C MET A 216 0.08 4.23 -0.98
N ALA A 217 -0.27 3.85 0.25
CA ALA A 217 0.63 3.13 1.15
C ALA A 217 0.95 1.73 0.62
N LEU A 218 -0.04 1.01 0.10
CA LEU A 218 0.14 -0.28 -0.57
C LEU A 218 1.02 -0.15 -1.82
N ALA A 219 0.74 0.86 -2.65
CA ALA A 219 1.52 1.10 -3.86
C ALA A 219 2.98 1.40 -3.54
N GLU A 220 3.26 2.24 -2.55
CA GLU A 220 4.63 2.53 -2.11
C GLU A 220 5.28 1.29 -1.49
N LEU A 221 4.57 0.51 -0.67
CA LEU A 221 5.10 -0.71 -0.05
C LEU A 221 5.55 -1.71 -1.12
N ILE A 222 4.69 -2.01 -2.08
CA ILE A 222 4.96 -3.00 -3.14
C ILE A 222 6.10 -2.52 -4.02
N THR A 223 6.02 -1.27 -4.52
CA THR A 223 7.02 -0.75 -5.46
C THR A 223 8.41 -0.57 -4.83
N THR A 224 8.49 -0.26 -3.53
CA THR A 224 9.78 -0.04 -2.85
C THR A 224 10.39 -1.30 -2.24
N ARG A 225 9.59 -2.16 -1.58
CA ARG A 225 10.10 -3.36 -0.89
C ARG A 225 10.15 -4.60 -1.78
N TYR A 226 9.32 -4.64 -2.82
CA TYR A 226 9.16 -5.82 -3.67
C TYR A 226 9.25 -5.45 -5.16
N PRO A 227 10.40 -4.95 -5.64
CA PRO A 227 10.56 -4.41 -7.00
C PRO A 227 10.33 -5.44 -8.13
N LYS A 228 10.33 -6.74 -7.80
CA LYS A 228 10.05 -7.84 -8.75
C LYS A 228 8.56 -8.22 -8.82
N ASP A 229 7.74 -7.69 -7.93
CA ASP A 229 6.29 -7.90 -7.93
C ASP A 229 5.60 -6.87 -8.84
N THR A 230 4.44 -7.22 -9.40
CA THR A 230 3.68 -6.33 -10.28
C THR A 230 2.44 -5.81 -9.57
N LEU A 231 2.16 -4.52 -9.72
CA LEU A 231 0.93 -3.88 -9.24
C LEU A 231 0.19 -3.22 -10.41
N ASP A 232 -1.04 -3.67 -10.67
CA ASP A 232 -1.98 -2.92 -11.52
C ASP A 232 -3.07 -2.33 -10.63
N ILE A 233 -3.61 -1.17 -11.02
CA ILE A 233 -4.63 -0.46 -10.25
C ILE A 233 -5.82 -0.19 -11.16
N LEU A 234 -7.02 -0.39 -10.62
CA LEU A 234 -8.27 -0.02 -11.26
C LEU A 234 -9.21 0.66 -10.28
N VAL A 235 -10.11 1.46 -10.82
CA VAL A 235 -11.25 2.01 -10.08
C VAL A 235 -12.53 1.40 -10.62
N PHE A 236 -13.56 1.35 -9.79
CA PHE A 236 -14.88 0.90 -10.22
C PHE A 236 -16.00 1.77 -9.64
N GLY A 237 -16.97 2.05 -10.50
CA GLY A 237 -18.22 2.74 -10.23
C GLY A 237 -19.33 2.04 -11.00
N ASN A 238 -19.96 2.70 -11.98
CA ASN A 238 -20.89 2.04 -12.89
C ASN A 238 -20.17 1.00 -13.79
N ASP A 239 -18.94 1.32 -14.19
CA ASP A 239 -18.00 0.45 -14.90
C ASP A 239 -16.66 0.44 -14.16
N ALA A 240 -15.68 -0.31 -14.69
CA ALA A 240 -14.32 -0.36 -14.16
C ALA A 240 -13.28 -0.04 -15.24
N TRP A 241 -12.21 0.66 -14.86
CA TRP A 241 -11.11 1.01 -15.77
C TRP A 241 -9.76 1.09 -15.04
N PRO A 242 -8.64 0.82 -15.73
CA PRO A 242 -7.30 0.97 -15.16
C PRO A 242 -6.95 2.43 -14.88
N ILE A 243 -6.15 2.64 -13.83
CA ILE A 243 -5.49 3.91 -13.53
C ILE A 243 -4.00 3.68 -13.25
N LYS A 244 -3.21 4.75 -13.26
CA LYS A 244 -1.79 4.71 -12.88
C LYS A 244 -1.63 5.07 -11.41
N ILE A 245 -0.49 4.68 -10.83
CA ILE A 245 -0.13 5.02 -9.43
C ILE A 245 -0.15 6.54 -9.19
N LYS A 246 0.27 7.32 -10.19
CA LYS A 246 0.25 8.80 -10.11
C LYS A 246 -1.15 9.39 -9.99
N ASP A 247 -2.19 8.65 -10.41
CA ASP A 247 -3.56 9.14 -10.39
C ASP A 247 -4.21 8.97 -9.00
N LEU A 248 -3.61 8.17 -8.10
CA LEU A 248 -4.15 7.86 -6.77
C LEU A 248 -4.46 9.10 -5.89
N PRO A 249 -3.60 10.14 -5.81
CA PRO A 249 -3.90 11.32 -5.00
C PRO A 249 -5.11 12.10 -5.50
N TYR A 250 -5.40 12.00 -6.81
CA TYR A 250 -6.44 12.78 -7.49
C TYR A 250 -7.77 12.03 -7.60
N LEU A 251 -7.89 10.86 -6.96
CA LEU A 251 -9.11 10.09 -7.00
C LEU A 251 -10.25 10.83 -6.32
N ASN A 252 -11.31 11.02 -7.09
CA ASN A 252 -12.56 11.60 -6.64
C ASN A 252 -13.70 10.60 -6.84
N VAL A 253 -14.69 10.71 -5.98
CA VAL A 253 -15.96 10.01 -6.13
C VAL A 253 -16.78 10.67 -7.23
N GLY A 254 -17.50 9.85 -8.00
CA GLY A 254 -18.45 10.35 -8.99
C GLY A 254 -19.89 10.02 -8.60
N PRO A 255 -20.88 10.47 -9.39
CA PRO A 255 -22.28 10.07 -9.26
C PRO A 255 -22.49 8.62 -9.77
N TYR A 256 -21.64 7.71 -9.30
CA TYR A 256 -21.59 6.32 -9.69
C TYR A 256 -22.24 5.43 -8.64
N HIS A 257 -22.75 4.30 -9.10
CA HIS A 257 -23.13 3.18 -8.26
C HIS A 257 -21.95 2.22 -8.13
N THR A 258 -22.16 1.06 -7.51
CA THR A 258 -21.09 0.14 -7.14
C THR A 258 -21.21 -1.15 -7.94
N ASN A 259 -20.46 -1.23 -9.05
CA ASN A 259 -20.40 -2.42 -9.91
C ASN A 259 -19.17 -3.27 -9.60
N THR A 260 -19.21 -3.96 -8.47
CA THR A 260 -18.14 -4.86 -8.00
C THR A 260 -17.85 -5.96 -9.03
N VAL A 261 -18.88 -6.44 -9.74
CA VAL A 261 -18.73 -7.49 -10.77
C VAL A 261 -17.84 -7.01 -11.92
N ALA A 262 -18.07 -5.80 -12.45
CA ALA A 262 -17.22 -5.24 -13.50
C ALA A 262 -15.78 -5.04 -13.03
N GLY A 263 -15.59 -4.57 -11.80
CA GLY A 263 -14.27 -4.44 -11.18
C GLY A 263 -13.52 -5.77 -11.09
N LEU A 264 -14.17 -6.81 -10.57
CA LEU A 264 -13.57 -8.14 -10.43
C LEU A 264 -13.26 -8.78 -11.77
N GLN A 265 -14.14 -8.60 -12.76
CA GLN A 265 -13.92 -9.11 -14.11
C GLN A 265 -12.67 -8.48 -14.74
N LEU A 266 -12.55 -7.15 -14.66
CA LEU A 266 -11.37 -6.44 -15.14
C LEU A 266 -10.10 -6.85 -14.39
N ALA A 267 -10.17 -7.01 -13.07
CA ALA A 267 -9.05 -7.46 -12.25
C ALA A 267 -8.55 -8.85 -12.66
N MET A 268 -9.47 -9.80 -12.85
CA MET A 268 -9.11 -11.15 -13.29
C MET A 268 -8.55 -11.15 -14.72
N ASP A 269 -9.05 -10.29 -15.62
CA ASP A 269 -8.50 -10.13 -16.97
C ASP A 269 -7.09 -9.51 -16.97
N MET A 270 -6.81 -8.57 -16.07
CA MET A 270 -5.44 -8.06 -15.83
C MET A 270 -4.53 -9.16 -15.32
N LEU A 271 -4.95 -9.90 -14.29
CA LEU A 271 -4.17 -10.97 -13.68
C LEU A 271 -3.96 -12.15 -14.63
N ARG A 272 -4.91 -12.47 -15.51
CA ARG A 272 -4.76 -13.54 -16.51
C ARG A 272 -3.57 -13.30 -17.43
N ARG A 273 -3.28 -12.03 -17.77
CA ARG A 273 -2.17 -11.64 -18.65
C ARG A 273 -0.79 -11.69 -17.98
N LYS A 274 -0.72 -11.83 -16.65
CA LYS A 274 0.54 -11.92 -15.90
C LYS A 274 1.08 -13.35 -15.88
N LYS A 275 2.40 -13.47 -16.08
CA LYS A 275 3.14 -14.74 -16.07
C LYS A 275 3.26 -15.35 -14.66
N ASN A 276 3.21 -14.51 -13.63
CA ASN A 276 3.38 -14.91 -12.24
C ASN A 276 2.28 -15.88 -11.82
N THR A 277 2.66 -16.94 -11.10
CA THR A 277 1.72 -17.95 -10.60
C THR A 277 0.96 -17.48 -9.36
N ASN A 278 1.56 -16.60 -8.57
CA ASN A 278 0.93 -15.96 -7.41
C ASN A 278 0.20 -14.70 -7.84
N LYS A 279 -1.12 -14.69 -7.64
CA LYS A 279 -2.03 -13.62 -8.05
C LYS A 279 -2.90 -13.26 -6.85
N GLN A 280 -3.20 -11.98 -6.64
CA GLN A 280 -4.15 -11.55 -5.62
C GLN A 280 -4.88 -10.28 -6.03
N ILE A 281 -6.02 -10.04 -5.39
CA ILE A 281 -6.79 -8.81 -5.52
C ILE A 281 -6.89 -8.16 -4.15
N PHE A 282 -6.54 -6.89 -4.05
CA PHE A 282 -6.93 -6.03 -2.94
C PHE A 282 -8.12 -5.19 -3.38
N MET A 283 -9.22 -5.24 -2.64
CA MET A 283 -10.42 -4.47 -2.92
C MET A 283 -10.70 -3.50 -1.78
N ILE A 284 -10.78 -2.21 -2.08
CA ILE A 284 -11.17 -1.17 -1.12
C ILE A 284 -12.56 -0.69 -1.49
N THR A 285 -13.53 -0.83 -0.58
CA THR A 285 -14.94 -0.49 -0.81
C THR A 285 -15.64 -0.23 0.52
N ASP A 286 -16.79 0.41 0.49
CA ASP A 286 -17.72 0.48 1.63
C ASP A 286 -18.65 -0.75 1.70
N GLY A 287 -18.57 -1.65 0.71
CA GLY A 287 -19.15 -2.99 0.76
C GLY A 287 -20.54 -3.14 0.14
N LYS A 288 -21.14 -2.08 -0.42
CA LYS A 288 -22.52 -2.16 -0.95
C LYS A 288 -22.56 -2.25 -2.48
N PRO A 289 -22.68 -3.44 -3.08
CA PRO A 289 -22.90 -3.54 -4.52
C PRO A 289 -24.31 -3.03 -4.89
N SER A 290 -24.40 -2.20 -5.93
CA SER A 290 -25.64 -1.52 -6.32
C SER A 290 -25.84 -1.40 -7.83
N CYS A 291 -24.92 -1.95 -8.63
CA CYS A 291 -24.98 -1.89 -10.09
C CYS A 291 -24.50 -3.18 -10.74
N LEU A 292 -25.14 -3.54 -11.85
CA LEU A 292 -24.68 -4.55 -12.81
C LEU A 292 -24.82 -4.02 -14.23
N ARG A 293 -23.89 -4.42 -15.10
CA ARG A 293 -24.04 -4.28 -16.54
C ARG A 293 -24.65 -5.55 -17.12
N LEU A 294 -25.80 -5.43 -17.76
CA LEU A 294 -26.53 -6.53 -18.38
C LEU A 294 -25.95 -6.88 -19.77
N PRO A 295 -26.21 -8.08 -20.29
CA PRO A 295 -25.69 -8.51 -21.60
C PRO A 295 -26.11 -7.62 -22.78
N ASP A 296 -27.26 -6.95 -22.68
CA ASP A 296 -27.77 -6.01 -23.67
C ASP A 296 -27.13 -4.61 -23.57
N GLY A 297 -26.18 -4.42 -22.65
CA GLY A 297 -25.47 -3.16 -22.44
C GLY A 297 -26.16 -2.19 -21.48
N ARG A 298 -27.38 -2.48 -20.99
CA ARG A 298 -28.06 -1.64 -20.00
C ARG A 298 -27.47 -1.84 -18.59
N TYR A 299 -27.61 -0.83 -17.74
CA TYR A 299 -27.27 -0.95 -16.32
C TYR A 299 -28.50 -1.27 -15.49
N TYR A 300 -28.45 -2.37 -14.75
CA TYR A 300 -29.38 -2.64 -13.66
C TYR A 300 -28.84 -1.99 -12.40
N LYS A 301 -29.65 -1.14 -11.76
CA LYS A 301 -29.25 -0.31 -10.63
C LYS A 301 -30.28 -0.43 -9.52
N ASN A 302 -29.82 -0.80 -8.33
CA ASN A 302 -30.64 -0.76 -7.13
C ASN A 302 -29.77 -0.32 -5.94
N SER A 303 -30.02 0.90 -5.49
CA SER A 303 -29.31 1.52 -4.36
C SER A 303 -30.06 1.33 -3.03
N VAL A 304 -31.21 0.66 -3.02
CA VAL A 304 -32.01 0.40 -1.83
C VAL A 304 -31.66 -0.99 -1.30
N GLY A 305 -31.12 -1.05 -0.08
CA GLY A 305 -30.72 -2.32 0.55
C GLY A 305 -29.65 -3.08 -0.24
N LEU A 306 -29.53 -4.38 0.06
CA LEU A 306 -28.73 -5.34 -0.70
C LEU A 306 -29.66 -6.07 -1.67
N ASP A 307 -29.54 -5.75 -2.96
CA ASP A 307 -30.32 -6.40 -4.01
C ASP A 307 -29.81 -7.83 -4.23
N GLU A 308 -30.67 -8.83 -4.00
CA GLU A 308 -30.30 -10.25 -4.10
C GLU A 308 -29.73 -10.63 -5.48
N TYR A 309 -30.24 -10.03 -6.56
CA TYR A 309 -29.73 -10.33 -7.90
C TYR A 309 -28.30 -9.81 -8.08
N ILE A 310 -28.03 -8.59 -7.61
CA ILE A 310 -26.68 -8.00 -7.66
C ILE A 310 -25.70 -8.75 -6.76
N VAL A 311 -26.12 -9.02 -5.53
CA VAL A 311 -25.33 -9.71 -4.51
C VAL A 311 -24.94 -11.11 -4.96
N ASN A 312 -25.89 -11.89 -5.49
CA ASN A 312 -25.60 -13.23 -5.99
C ASN A 312 -24.57 -13.22 -7.12
N LYS A 313 -24.61 -12.23 -8.02
CA LYS A 313 -23.58 -12.08 -9.06
C LYS A 313 -22.19 -11.77 -8.49
N CYS A 314 -22.12 -10.98 -7.42
CA CYS A 314 -20.86 -10.72 -6.72
C CYS A 314 -20.29 -12.00 -6.09
N TYR A 315 -21.12 -12.80 -5.42
CA TYR A 315 -20.69 -14.09 -4.84
C TYR A 315 -20.25 -15.10 -5.89
N MET A 316 -20.95 -15.19 -7.02
CA MET A 316 -20.52 -16.02 -8.15
C MET A 316 -19.13 -15.61 -8.65
N MET A 317 -18.87 -14.30 -8.73
CA MET A 317 -17.58 -13.77 -9.17
C MET A 317 -16.47 -14.04 -8.15
N ALA A 318 -16.76 -13.92 -6.85
CA ALA A 318 -15.84 -14.29 -5.76
C ALA A 318 -15.44 -15.77 -5.83
N ALA A 319 -16.42 -16.65 -6.04
CA ALA A 319 -16.21 -18.08 -6.22
C ALA A 319 -15.42 -18.40 -7.51
N GLN A 320 -15.63 -17.64 -8.58
CA GLN A 320 -14.85 -17.76 -9.81
C GLN A 320 -13.38 -17.37 -9.58
N ALA A 321 -13.11 -16.25 -8.90
CA ALA A 321 -11.76 -15.85 -8.52
C ALA A 321 -11.07 -16.93 -7.66
N ARG A 322 -11.81 -17.57 -6.74
CA ARG A 322 -11.32 -18.71 -5.96
C ARG A 322 -10.91 -19.90 -6.82
N LYS A 323 -11.73 -20.28 -7.80
CA LYS A 323 -11.41 -21.37 -8.76
C LYS A 323 -10.15 -21.06 -9.56
N LEU A 324 -9.87 -19.79 -9.82
CA LEU A 324 -8.64 -19.32 -10.47
C LEU A 324 -7.45 -19.16 -9.50
N HIS A 325 -7.63 -19.53 -8.23
CA HIS A 325 -6.65 -19.37 -7.16
C HIS A 325 -6.21 -17.92 -6.95
N ILE A 326 -7.14 -16.98 -7.08
CA ILE A 326 -6.95 -15.55 -6.83
C ILE A 326 -7.64 -15.21 -5.50
N PRO A 327 -6.91 -15.18 -4.37
CA PRO A 327 -7.43 -14.64 -3.12
C PRO A 327 -7.78 -13.15 -3.29
N ILE A 328 -8.91 -12.77 -2.71
CA ILE A 328 -9.40 -11.40 -2.62
C ILE A 328 -9.32 -11.00 -1.15
N THR A 329 -8.62 -9.90 -0.89
CA THR A 329 -8.56 -9.26 0.41
C THR A 329 -9.34 -7.96 0.34
N THR A 330 -10.45 -7.89 1.08
CA THR A 330 -11.38 -6.77 1.10
C THR A 330 -11.09 -5.85 2.27
N PHE A 331 -10.86 -4.57 2.01
CA PHE A 331 -10.81 -3.50 3.00
C PHE A 331 -12.15 -2.78 3.00
N MET A 332 -12.95 -3.05 4.02
CA MET A 332 -14.24 -2.41 4.21
C MET A 332 -14.07 -1.15 5.05
N ILE A 333 -14.33 0.00 4.44
CA ILE A 333 -14.26 1.32 5.07
C ILE A 333 -15.67 1.77 5.47
N ALA A 334 -16.38 0.91 6.22
CA ALA A 334 -17.70 1.21 6.75
C ALA A 334 -17.97 0.39 8.02
N SER A 335 -18.81 0.93 8.90
CA SER A 335 -19.19 0.32 10.19
C SER A 335 -20.58 -0.32 10.18
N ASP A 336 -21.25 -0.36 9.02
CA ASP A 336 -22.63 -0.87 8.89
C ASP A 336 -22.67 -2.41 9.05
N PRO A 337 -23.35 -2.96 10.09
CA PRO A 337 -23.43 -4.39 10.32
C PRO A 337 -24.09 -5.18 9.17
N TYR A 338 -24.99 -4.57 8.41
CA TYR A 338 -25.67 -5.23 7.30
C TYR A 338 -24.73 -5.39 6.09
N LEU A 339 -23.87 -4.40 5.85
CA LEU A 339 -22.83 -4.49 4.82
C LEU A 339 -21.71 -5.46 5.20
N GLN A 340 -21.43 -5.61 6.50
CA GLN A 340 -20.49 -6.62 6.99
C GLN A 340 -20.94 -8.03 6.63
N GLN A 341 -22.23 -8.34 6.77
CA GLN A 341 -22.76 -9.66 6.36
C GLN A 341 -22.50 -9.94 4.88
N PHE A 342 -22.69 -8.96 4.00
CA PHE A 342 -22.36 -9.14 2.59
C PHE A 342 -20.88 -9.47 2.38
N VAL A 343 -19.99 -8.70 3.02
CA VAL A 343 -18.54 -8.88 2.91
C VAL A 343 -18.08 -10.22 3.49
N ASP A 344 -18.70 -10.69 4.57
CA ASP A 344 -18.42 -12.00 5.17
C ASP A 344 -18.75 -13.13 4.21
N HIS A 345 -19.97 -13.14 3.63
CA HIS A 345 -20.37 -14.15 2.65
C HIS A 345 -19.52 -14.08 1.37
N PHE A 346 -19.16 -12.86 0.93
CA PHE A 346 -18.26 -12.66 -0.20
C PHE A 346 -16.87 -13.24 0.08
N THR A 347 -16.35 -12.99 1.28
CA THR A 347 -15.07 -13.51 1.76
C THR A 347 -15.08 -15.02 1.86
N GLU A 348 -16.17 -15.60 2.37
CA GLU A 348 -16.37 -17.05 2.44
C GLU A 348 -16.38 -17.69 1.05
N ALA A 349 -17.14 -17.11 0.10
CA ALA A 349 -17.20 -17.59 -1.28
C ALA A 349 -15.82 -17.57 -1.98
N ASN A 350 -14.98 -16.56 -1.68
CA ASN A 350 -13.61 -16.50 -2.18
C ASN A 350 -12.61 -17.35 -1.38
N GLN A 351 -12.89 -17.62 -0.10
CA GLN A 351 -11.90 -18.02 0.92
C GLN A 351 -10.74 -17.01 1.03
N GLY A 352 -11.10 -15.74 0.97
CA GLY A 352 -10.21 -14.59 1.05
C GLY A 352 -10.05 -14.08 2.48
N LYS A 353 -9.87 -12.76 2.62
CA LYS A 353 -9.87 -12.08 3.92
C LYS A 353 -10.68 -10.79 3.84
N ALA A 354 -11.28 -10.41 4.95
CA ALA A 354 -11.89 -9.10 5.12
C ALA A 354 -11.24 -8.37 6.29
N PHE A 355 -11.02 -7.08 6.11
CA PHE A 355 -10.57 -6.16 7.13
C PHE A 355 -11.63 -5.08 7.33
N TYR A 356 -12.27 -5.12 8.49
CA TYR A 356 -13.25 -4.14 8.94
C TYR A 356 -12.51 -3.07 9.72
N THR A 357 -12.41 -1.88 9.16
CA THR A 357 -11.43 -0.90 9.64
C THR A 357 -12.05 0.12 10.57
N GLY A 358 -11.38 0.37 11.70
CA GLY A 358 -10.84 1.70 11.98
C GLY A 358 -9.38 1.75 11.49
N LEU A 359 -8.82 2.93 11.20
CA LEU A 359 -7.47 3.07 10.61
C LEU A 359 -6.31 2.44 11.43
N GLN A 360 -6.55 2.04 12.68
CA GLN A 360 -5.55 1.45 13.58
C GLN A 360 -5.39 -0.06 13.35
N GLY A 361 -4.14 -0.52 13.18
CA GLY A 361 -3.80 -1.94 13.02
C GLY A 361 -3.82 -2.45 11.56
N LEU A 362 -4.38 -1.67 10.64
CA LEU A 362 -4.49 -2.01 9.22
C LEU A 362 -3.13 -2.34 8.57
N GLY A 363 -2.08 -1.58 8.88
CA GLY A 363 -0.76 -1.81 8.29
C GLY A 363 -0.15 -3.18 8.61
N GLU A 364 -0.26 -3.65 9.86
CA GLU A 364 0.29 -4.95 10.27
C GLU A 364 -0.45 -6.12 9.61
N MET A 365 -1.77 -6.00 9.53
CA MET A 365 -2.61 -7.00 8.89
C MET A 365 -2.32 -7.10 7.38
N ILE A 366 -2.19 -5.96 6.70
CA ILE A 366 -1.85 -5.90 5.27
C ILE A 366 -0.48 -6.52 5.00
N PHE A 367 0.53 -6.13 5.79
CA PHE A 367 1.89 -6.63 5.60
C PHE A 367 1.95 -8.15 5.76
N THR A 368 1.31 -8.66 6.81
CA THR A 368 1.25 -10.09 7.11
C THR A 368 0.50 -10.86 6.02
N ASP A 369 -0.60 -10.29 5.49
CA ASP A 369 -1.37 -10.92 4.42
C ASP A 369 -0.58 -11.00 3.10
N TYR A 370 0.05 -9.89 2.70
CA TYR A 370 0.88 -9.82 1.50
C TYR A 370 2.00 -10.88 1.53
N GLU A 371 2.72 -10.97 2.66
CA GLU A 371 3.78 -11.96 2.87
C GLU A 371 3.27 -13.41 2.85
N ASN A 372 2.11 -13.68 3.44
CA ASN A 372 1.54 -15.03 3.48
C ASN A 372 1.07 -15.49 2.11
N ASN A 373 0.40 -14.63 1.34
CA ASN A 373 -0.07 -14.98 0.00
C ASN A 373 1.10 -15.19 -0.97
N ARG A 374 2.20 -14.46 -0.78
CA ARG A 374 3.45 -14.66 -1.52
C ARG A 374 4.09 -16.03 -1.26
N LYS A 375 3.96 -16.58 -0.04
CA LYS A 375 4.53 -17.88 0.37
C LYS A 375 3.70 -19.10 -0.07
N ARG A 376 2.41 -18.92 -0.41
CA ARG A 376 1.42 -20.00 -0.51
C ARG A 376 1.57 -20.99 -1.68
N LYS A 377 2.62 -20.89 -2.51
CA LYS A 377 2.87 -21.82 -3.64
C LYS A 377 4.28 -22.40 -3.67
N ILE A 378 4.75 -22.89 -2.52
CA ILE A 378 5.78 -23.95 -2.51
C ILE A 378 5.03 -25.26 -2.31
N ARG A 379 4.68 -25.93 -3.42
CA ARG A 379 4.29 -27.34 -3.44
C ARG A 379 4.97 -28.03 -4.60
#